data_AF-A0A952IS15-F1
#
_entry.id   AF-A0A952IS15-F1
#
_cell.length_a   1.000
_cell.length_b   1.000
_cell.length_c   1.000
_cell.angle_alpha   90.00
_cell.angle_beta   90.00
_cell.angle_gamma   90.00
#
_symmetry.space_group_name_H-M   'P 1'
#
loop_
_entity.id
_entity.type
_entity.pdbx_description
1 polymer ?
#
loop_
_entity_poly.entity_id
_entity_poly.type
_entity_poly.pdbx_seq_one_letter_code
_entity_poly.pdbx_strand_id
1 'polypeptide(L)' 'MIQPEPIENNNTGNQADHKTQGETQGETQGETQGLVDAINRVQAVIEFELDGTVIHANEIFLNALGYSLAEIQ' A
#
# COMPACT_ATOMS: atom_id res chain seq x y z
N MET A 1 -30.08 0.29 -66.53
CA MET A 1 -30.53 0.90 -65.26
C MET A 1 -30.30 -0.11 -64.16
N ILE A 2 -29.28 0.06 -63.32
CA ILE A 2 -29.03 -0.79 -62.15
C ILE A 2 -29.21 0.13 -60.94
N GLN A 3 -30.16 -0.20 -60.07
CA GLN A 3 -30.37 0.52 -58.82
C GLN A 3 -29.26 0.11 -57.84
N PRO A 4 -28.55 1.04 -57.19
CA PRO A 4 -27.57 0.67 -56.18
C PRO A 4 -28.30 0.18 -54.90
N GLU A 5 -27.86 -0.95 -54.36
CA GLU A 5 -28.29 -1.49 -53.07
C GLU A 5 -27.82 -0.56 -51.92
N PRO A 6 -28.58 -0.42 -50.83
CA PRO A 6 -28.14 0.34 -49.67
C PRO A 6 -26.97 -0.38 -48.96
N ILE A 7 -25.90 0.36 -48.69
CA ILE A 7 -24.74 -0.15 -47.94
C ILE A 7 -25.13 -0.20 -46.45
N GLU A 8 -25.28 -1.41 -45.89
CA GLU A 8 -25.54 -1.60 -44.46
C GLU A 8 -24.26 -1.27 -43.66
N ASN A 9 -24.32 -0.20 -42.85
CA ASN A 9 -23.20 0.20 -42.02
C ASN A 9 -23.18 -0.64 -40.73
N ASN A 10 -22.46 -1.76 -40.73
CA ASN A 10 -22.11 -2.46 -39.51
C ASN A 10 -21.08 -1.66 -38.70
N ASN A 11 -21.52 -0.54 -38.13
CA ASN A 11 -20.83 0.15 -37.05
C ASN A 11 -21.73 0.23 -35.81
N THR A 12 -22.43 -0.88 -35.54
CA THR A 12 -23.09 -1.10 -34.26
C THR A 12 -22.01 -1.43 -33.24
N GLY A 13 -21.66 -0.40 -32.46
CA GLY A 13 -21.27 -0.56 -31.06
C GLY A 13 -19.94 -1.26 -30.81
N ASN A 14 -18.82 -0.66 -31.22
CA ASN A 14 -17.51 -1.03 -30.68
C ASN A 14 -16.80 0.18 -30.05
N GLN A 15 -17.46 0.88 -29.11
CA GLN A 15 -16.84 1.91 -28.25
C GLN A 15 -17.43 2.01 -26.82
N ALA A 16 -18.09 0.97 -26.33
CA ALA A 16 -18.22 0.72 -24.90
C ALA A 16 -17.85 -0.75 -24.75
N ASP A 17 -16.61 -1.10 -24.43
CA ASP A 17 -16.12 -1.01 -23.06
C ASP A 17 -14.62 -0.67 -23.04
N HIS A 18 -14.28 0.61 -23.00
CA HIS A 18 -13.09 1.01 -22.25
C HIS A 18 -13.45 0.86 -20.78
N LYS A 19 -13.27 -0.34 -20.25
CA LYS A 19 -13.31 -0.60 -18.81
C LYS A 19 -12.06 0.02 -18.19
N THR A 20 -12.05 1.35 -18.11
CA THR A 20 -11.26 2.08 -17.13
C THR A 20 -11.82 1.70 -15.77
N GLN A 21 -11.21 0.72 -15.11
CA GLN A 21 -11.23 0.51 -13.66
C GLN A 21 -10.37 -0.71 -13.30
N GLY A 22 -9.30 -0.45 -12.56
CA GLY A 22 -8.35 -1.44 -12.07
C GLY A 22 -7.00 -0.77 -11.83
N GLU A 23 -6.99 0.19 -10.93
CA GLU A 23 -5.84 0.98 -10.52
C GLU A 23 -4.68 0.07 -10.11
N THR A 24 -3.52 0.27 -10.74
CA THR A 24 -2.22 -0.19 -10.24
C THR A 24 -1.90 0.59 -8.96
N GLN A 25 -2.50 0.20 -7.84
CA GLN A 25 -2.28 0.78 -6.51
C GLN A 25 -2.55 -0.28 -5.43
N GLY A 26 -1.69 -1.30 -5.37
CA GLY A 26 -1.77 -2.33 -4.33
C GLY A 26 -0.44 -2.92 -3.87
N GLU A 27 0.67 -2.62 -4.55
CA GLU A 27 1.93 -3.34 -4.32
C GLU A 27 2.92 -2.60 -3.40
N THR A 28 2.72 -1.32 -3.09
CA THR A 28 3.69 -0.53 -2.31
C THR A 28 3.49 -0.52 -0.79
N GLN A 29 2.29 -0.85 -0.27
CA GLN A 29 2.04 -0.85 1.19
C GLN A 29 2.53 -2.14 1.87
N GLY A 30 2.36 -3.30 1.23
CA GLY A 30 2.75 -4.59 1.80
C GLY A 30 4.27 -4.78 1.91
N GLU A 31 5.03 -4.31 0.91
CA GLU A 31 6.49 -4.37 0.93
C GLU A 31 7.10 -3.48 2.02
N THR A 32 6.51 -2.29 2.22
CA THR A 32 6.94 -1.36 3.27
C THR A 32 6.71 -1.96 4.66
N GLN A 33 5.53 -2.55 4.90
CA GLN A 33 5.23 -3.17 6.19
C GLN A 33 6.12 -4.40 6.46
N GLY A 34 6.35 -5.26 5.46
CA GLY A 34 7.20 -6.43 5.63
C GLY A 34 8.66 -6.08 5.94
N LEU A 35 9.18 -5.00 5.36
CA LEU A 35 10.52 -4.48 5.65
C LEU A 35 10.61 -3.91 7.07
N VAL A 36 9.62 -3.10 7.48
CA VAL A 36 9.54 -2.54 8.84
C VAL A 36 9.48 -3.67 9.87
N ASP A 37 8.65 -4.69 9.63
CA ASP A 37 8.55 -5.85 10.52
C ASP A 37 9.87 -6.64 10.59
N ALA A 38 10.60 -6.75 9.48
CA ALA A 38 11.90 -7.39 9.46
C ALA A 38 12.95 -6.60 10.27
N ILE A 39 12.96 -5.28 10.15
CA ILE A 39 13.85 -4.38 10.91
C ILE A 39 13.52 -4.45 12.41
N ASN A 40 12.23 -4.40 12.76
CA ASN A 40 11.75 -4.49 14.13
C ASN A 40 12.16 -5.78 14.86
N ARG A 41 12.49 -6.85 14.12
CA ARG A 41 12.96 -8.13 14.69
C ARG A 41 14.47 -8.24 14.88
N VAL A 42 15.28 -7.32 14.34
CA VAL A 42 16.75 -7.45 14.35
C VAL A 42 17.49 -6.20 14.82
N GLN A 43 16.83 -5.04 14.90
CA GLN A 43 17.41 -3.80 15.40
C GLN A 43 16.57 -3.20 16.51
N ALA A 44 17.19 -2.43 17.41
CA ALA A 44 16.47 -1.64 18.41
C ALA A 44 15.78 -0.45 17.73
N VAL A 45 14.47 -0.33 17.87
CA VAL A 45 13.64 0.74 17.29
C VAL A 45 12.83 1.40 18.40
N ILE A 46 12.81 2.73 18.38
CA ILE A 46 12.01 3.58 19.28
C ILE A 46 11.42 4.75 18.49
N GLU A 47 10.18 5.10 18.81
CA GLU A 47 9.44 6.21 18.24
C GLU A 47 9.08 7.21 19.33
N PHE A 48 9.23 8.50 19.00
CA PHE A 48 8.97 9.61 19.90
C PHE A 48 7.99 10.60 19.27
N GLU A 49 7.16 11.21 20.11
CA GLU A 49 6.47 12.46 19.78
C GLU A 49 7.46 13.61 19.66
N LEU A 50 7.02 14.72 19.06
CA LEU A 50 7.84 15.93 18.91
C LEU A 50 8.23 16.58 20.25
N ASP A 51 7.51 16.27 21.33
CA ASP A 51 7.83 16.70 22.69
C ASP A 51 8.79 15.76 23.45
N GLY A 52 9.19 14.65 22.81
CA GLY A 52 10.08 13.64 23.38
C GLY A 52 9.37 12.51 24.14
N THR A 53 8.04 12.45 24.14
CA THR A 53 7.29 11.33 24.72
C THR A 53 7.49 10.06 23.91
N VAL A 54 7.75 8.93 24.56
CA VAL A 54 7.88 7.64 23.87
C VAL A 54 6.50 7.16 23.43
N ILE A 55 6.34 6.89 22.13
CA ILE A 55 5.10 6.33 21.55
C ILE A 55 5.21 4.81 21.49
N HIS A 56 6.36 4.32 21.04
CA HIS A 56 6.60 2.91 20.79
C HIS A 56 8.07 2.56 20.99
N ALA A 57 8.33 1.38 21.52
CA ALA A 57 9.66 0.78 21.55
C ALA A 57 9.54 -0.72 21.34
N ASN A 58 10.39 -1.28 20.49
CA ASN A 58 10.37 -2.72 20.23
C ASN A 58 11.09 -3.51 21.34
N GLU A 59 10.87 -4.82 21.37
CA GLU A 59 11.42 -5.70 22.41
C GLU A 59 12.95 -5.67 22.48
N ILE A 60 13.63 -5.53 21.34
CA ILE A 60 15.10 -5.44 21.31
C ILE A 60 15.58 -4.16 21.99
N PHE A 61 14.91 -3.02 21.76
CA PHE A 61 15.23 -1.76 22.43
C PHE A 61 15.05 -1.87 23.95
N LEU A 62 13.91 -2.41 24.38
CA LEU A 62 13.58 -2.62 25.79
C LEU A 62 14.61 -3.51 26.49
N ASN A 63 14.90 -4.67 25.88
CA ASN A 63 15.85 -5.64 26.42
C ASN A 63 17.29 -5.10 26.45
N ALA A 64 17.70 -4.31 25.44
CA ALA A 64 19.06 -3.76 25.37
C ALA A 64 19.33 -2.70 26.45
N LEU A 65 18.32 -1.90 26.80
CA LEU A 65 18.44 -0.88 27.85
C LEU A 65 18.03 -1.38 29.24
N GLY A 66 17.45 -2.58 29.32
CA GLY A 66 16.99 -3.17 30.58
C GLY A 66 15.71 -2.53 31.11
N TYR A 67 14.95 -1.84 30.25
CA TYR A 67 13.64 -1.29 30.58
C TYR A 67 12.55 -2.27 30.17
N SER A 68 11.56 -2.44 31.03
CA SER A 68 10.31 -3.09 30.66
C SER A 68 9.35 -2.07 30.04
N LEU A 69 8.45 -2.53 29.15
CA LEU A 69 7.42 -1.68 28.55
C LEU A 69 6.58 -0.94 29.63
N ALA A 70 6.49 -1.51 30.84
CA ALA A 70 5.77 -0.96 31.98
C ALA A 70 6.48 0.21 32.69
N GLU A 71 7.75 0.51 32.39
CA GLU A 71 8.49 1.63 33.00
C GLU A 71 8.50 2.89 32.11
N ILE A 72 8.13 2.74 30.84
CA ILE A 72 8.07 3.83 29.85
C ILE A 72 6.64 4.28 29.51
N GLN A 73 5.62 3.80 30.24
CA GLN A 73 4.20 4.13 30.08
C GLN A 73 3.58 4.68 31.37
#